data_AF-A0A8F4FMK1-F1
#
_entry.id   AF-A0A8F4FMK1-F1
#
_cell.length_a   1.000
_cell.length_b   1.000
_cell.length_c   1.000
_cell.angle_alpha   90.00
_cell.angle_beta   90.00
_cell.angle_gamma   90.00
#
_symmetry.space_group_name_H-M   'P 1'
#
loop_
_entity.id
_entity.type
_entity.pdbx_description
1 polymer ?
#
loop_
_entity_poly.entity_id
_entity_poly.type
_entity_poly.pdbx_seq_one_letter_code
_entity_poly.pdbx_strand_id
1 'polypeptide(L)'
;MTTLAAALTATTRDLTWLCTIPHTLDHVVVVAQELDQRDRRQAAMASAAATGGGSRPSGHSDPTGDQAVAGIAQSAAEAVRSIDAATALLLDAGRTLGHQVDDALGLDRWHPPAGTGRCGRLRTVEARIHRAAPVLDAYLAGLSAAQHTDVEHLVRDQLAETAAWLHAKASGILADARPEDRDQPVQRARRLCTSCSRFGLEVDVEHYRDRCRNCGNFQQAHGCLPTERIIRTWHAGLNRVTPGMVLEAKAQGQSRARRKRGA
;
A
#
# COMPACT_ATOMS: atom_id res chain seq x y z
N MET A 1 23.36 11.13 27.41
CA MET A 1 23.60 9.69 27.23
C MET A 1 22.57 8.94 28.06
N THR A 2 21.73 8.12 27.43
CA THR A 2 20.74 7.27 28.12
C THR A 2 21.48 6.16 28.86
N THR A 3 21.13 5.84 30.11
CA THR A 3 21.78 4.76 30.88
C THR A 3 21.45 3.37 30.29
N LEU A 4 22.27 2.35 30.56
CA LEU A 4 21.97 0.97 30.12
C LEU A 4 20.64 0.44 30.69
N ALA A 5 20.33 0.79 31.94
CA ALA A 5 19.02 0.49 32.55
C ALA A 5 17.85 1.12 31.78
N ALA A 6 18.00 2.36 31.29
CA ALA A 6 16.99 3.00 30.47
C ALA A 6 16.85 2.34 29.08
N ALA A 7 17.95 1.83 28.50
CA ALA A 7 17.91 1.06 27.26
C ALA A 7 17.17 -0.28 27.44
N LEU A 8 17.40 -1.00 28.54
CA LEU A 8 16.65 -2.22 28.88
C LEU A 8 15.16 -1.95 29.12
N THR A 9 14.83 -0.82 29.74
CA THR A 9 13.43 -0.39 29.95
C THR A 9 12.75 -0.08 28.61
N ALA A 10 13.43 0.61 27.70
CA ALA A 10 12.93 0.87 26.34
C ALA A 10 12.72 -0.44 25.57
N THR A 11 13.71 -1.34 25.60
CA THR A 11 13.62 -2.68 25.00
C THR A 11 12.38 -3.41 25.49
N THR A 12 12.19 -3.48 26.82
CA THR A 12 11.04 -4.15 27.44
C THR A 12 9.70 -3.57 26.97
N ARG A 13 9.61 -2.24 26.84
CA ARG A 13 8.41 -1.56 26.33
C ARG A 13 8.07 -2.00 24.90
N ASP A 14 9.08 -2.05 24.03
CA ASP A 14 8.89 -2.44 22.63
C ASP A 14 8.50 -3.92 22.52
N LEU A 15 9.16 -4.81 23.27
CA LEU A 15 8.83 -6.23 23.32
C LEU A 15 7.40 -6.48 23.85
N THR A 16 7.00 -5.72 24.88
CA THR A 16 5.65 -5.80 25.45
C THR A 16 4.61 -5.39 24.42
N TRP A 17 4.85 -4.29 23.71
CA TRP A 17 3.96 -3.82 22.64
C TRP A 17 3.79 -4.90 21.56
N LEU A 18 4.91 -5.48 21.08
CA LEU A 18 4.95 -6.57 20.10
C LEU A 18 4.28 -7.89 20.55
N CYS A 19 3.92 -8.01 21.83
CA CYS A 19 3.27 -9.19 22.39
C CYS A 19 1.86 -8.91 22.93
N THR A 20 1.33 -7.70 22.70
CA THR A 20 0.03 -7.26 23.19
C THR A 20 -0.94 -7.09 22.04
N ILE A 21 -2.15 -7.64 22.16
CA ILE A 21 -3.22 -7.49 21.16
C ILE A 21 -3.55 -6.00 20.99
N PRO A 22 -3.74 -5.50 19.75
CA PRO A 22 -3.74 -6.21 18.47
C PRO A 22 -2.36 -6.39 17.81
N HIS A 23 -1.28 -5.92 18.41
CA HIS A 23 0.05 -5.79 17.79
C HIS A 23 0.94 -7.03 17.96
N THR A 24 0.35 -8.21 18.20
CA THR A 24 1.16 -9.42 18.39
C THR A 24 1.99 -9.68 17.13
N LEU A 25 3.28 -9.97 17.30
CA LEU A 25 4.19 -10.15 16.18
C LEU A 25 3.76 -11.30 15.26
N ASP A 26 3.14 -12.34 15.81
CA ASP A 26 2.52 -13.40 15.04
C ASP A 26 1.35 -12.90 14.16
N HIS A 27 0.53 -11.96 14.64
CA HIS A 27 -0.52 -11.30 13.85
C HIS A 27 0.05 -10.36 12.78
N VAL A 28 1.08 -9.57 13.12
CA VAL A 28 1.79 -8.68 12.17
C VAL A 28 2.30 -9.46 10.95
N VAL A 29 2.85 -10.65 11.16
CA VAL A 29 3.30 -11.52 10.08
C VAL A 29 2.16 -11.96 9.17
N VAL A 30 0.99 -12.31 9.74
CA VAL A 30 -0.21 -12.64 8.96
C VAL A 30 -0.65 -11.44 8.13
N VAL A 31 -0.70 -10.24 8.72
CA VAL A 31 -1.05 -9.00 8.02
C VAL A 31 -0.08 -8.71 6.86
N ALA A 32 1.23 -8.86 7.07
CA ALA A 32 2.22 -8.68 6.01
C ALA A 32 1.98 -9.63 4.82
N GLN A 33 1.66 -10.90 5.10
CA GLN A 33 1.36 -11.90 4.07
C GLN A 33 0.06 -11.57 3.33
N GLU A 34 -0.97 -11.10 4.02
CA GLU A 34 -2.21 -10.67 3.39
C GLU A 34 -2.02 -9.46 2.47
N LEU A 35 -1.21 -8.48 2.88
CA LEU A 35 -0.86 -7.32 2.08
C LEU A 35 -0.17 -7.73 0.77
N ASP A 36 0.86 -8.57 0.84
CA ASP A 36 1.58 -9.07 -0.34
C ASP A 36 0.67 -9.88 -1.27
N GLN A 37 -0.22 -10.71 -0.72
CA GLN A 37 -1.23 -11.41 -1.53
C GLN A 37 -2.19 -10.45 -2.23
N ARG A 38 -2.62 -9.38 -1.56
CA ARG A 38 -3.49 -8.35 -2.16
C ARG A 38 -2.77 -7.61 -3.29
N ASP A 39 -1.53 -7.19 -3.06
CA ASP A 39 -0.73 -6.47 -4.05
C ASP A 39 -0.47 -7.34 -5.29
N ARG A 40 -0.18 -8.64 -5.12
CA ARG A 40 -0.08 -9.59 -6.24
C ARG A 40 -1.38 -9.74 -7.02
N ARG A 41 -2.53 -9.80 -6.34
CA ARG A 41 -3.84 -9.86 -7.01
C ARG A 41 -4.11 -8.60 -7.82
N GLN A 42 -3.80 -7.43 -7.27
CA GLN A 42 -3.95 -6.15 -7.96
C GLN A 42 -3.04 -6.06 -9.19
N ALA A 43 -1.77 -6.46 -9.06
CA ALA A 43 -0.83 -6.52 -10.18
C ALA A 43 -1.29 -7.49 -11.28
N ALA A 44 -1.80 -8.67 -10.90
CA ALA A 44 -2.35 -9.64 -11.85
C ALA A 44 -3.57 -9.10 -12.59
N MET A 45 -4.49 -8.40 -11.90
CA MET A 45 -5.65 -7.75 -12.52
C MET A 45 -5.24 -6.64 -13.49
N ALA A 46 -4.25 -5.81 -13.12
CA ALA A 46 -3.72 -4.78 -13.99
C ALA A 46 -3.05 -5.37 -15.25
N SER A 47 -2.27 -6.45 -15.09
CA SER A 47 -1.65 -7.18 -16.20
C SER A 47 -2.68 -7.83 -17.13
N ALA A 48 -3.74 -8.44 -16.58
CA ALA A 48 -4.84 -9.01 -17.35
C ALA A 48 -5.62 -7.95 -18.14
N ALA A 49 -5.85 -6.77 -17.54
CA ALA A 49 -6.47 -5.63 -18.24
C ALA A 49 -5.60 -5.14 -19.41
N ALA A 50 -4.27 -5.21 -19.29
CA ALA A 50 -3.34 -4.84 -20.36
C ALA A 50 -3.25 -5.89 -21.49
N THR A 51 -3.46 -7.18 -21.18
CA THR A 51 -3.33 -8.30 -22.14
C THR A 51 -4.66 -8.74 -22.77
N GLY A 52 -5.82 -8.38 -22.21
CA GLY A 52 -7.15 -8.65 -22.77
C GLY A 52 -7.51 -7.90 -24.07
N GLY A 53 -6.52 -7.30 -24.75
CA GLY A 53 -6.67 -6.55 -25.98
C GLY A 53 -6.79 -7.42 -27.23
N GLY A 54 -7.91 -8.14 -27.37
CA GLY A 54 -8.32 -8.72 -28.65
C GLY A 54 -8.74 -7.63 -29.64
N SER A 55 -7.90 -7.36 -30.64
CA SER A 55 -8.15 -6.69 -31.93
C SER A 55 -9.22 -5.58 -32.00
N ARG A 56 -8.77 -4.32 -32.00
CA ARG A 56 -9.40 -3.21 -32.74
C ARG A 56 -8.39 -2.07 -33.01
N PRO A 57 -8.47 -1.38 -34.16
CA PRO A 57 -7.35 -0.62 -34.71
C PRO A 57 -7.21 0.79 -34.11
N SER A 58 -5.95 1.13 -33.82
CA SER A 58 -5.29 2.44 -33.72
C SER A 58 -6.03 3.62 -33.07
N GLY A 59 -5.53 4.02 -31.89
CA GLY A 59 -5.85 5.28 -31.23
C GLY A 59 -5.11 5.40 -29.91
N HIS A 60 -3.79 5.60 -29.96
CA HIS A 60 -2.93 5.72 -28.79
C HIS A 60 -3.31 6.97 -27.99
N SER A 61 -3.82 6.77 -26.77
CA SER A 61 -3.62 7.71 -25.67
C SER A 61 -2.59 7.09 -24.77
N ASP A 62 -1.44 7.76 -24.65
CA ASP A 62 -0.33 7.36 -23.79
C ASP A 62 -0.85 6.98 -22.39
N PRO A 63 -0.50 5.79 -21.88
CA PRO A 63 -0.51 5.60 -20.44
C PRO A 63 0.67 6.39 -19.91
N THR A 64 0.38 7.50 -19.24
CA THR A 64 1.34 8.18 -18.37
C THR A 64 1.86 7.14 -17.39
N GLY A 65 3.08 6.68 -17.62
CA GLY A 65 3.81 5.71 -16.81
C GLY A 65 4.30 6.32 -15.51
N ASP A 66 3.41 6.97 -14.77
CA ASP A 66 3.70 7.54 -13.45
C ASP A 66 2.87 6.80 -12.41
N GLN A 67 3.37 5.62 -12.01
CA GLN A 67 3.32 5.08 -10.65
C GLN A 67 4.10 3.76 -10.48
N ALA A 68 5.04 3.46 -11.38
CA ALA A 68 6.03 2.40 -11.15
C ALA A 68 7.24 2.88 -10.32
N VAL A 69 7.03 3.84 -9.42
CA VAL A 69 7.92 4.04 -8.27
C VAL A 69 7.21 3.49 -7.04
N ALA A 70 6.83 2.21 -7.11
CA ALA A 70 6.68 1.42 -5.91
C ALA A 70 8.11 1.28 -5.36
N GLY A 71 8.48 2.17 -4.44
CA GLY A 71 9.72 2.04 -3.69
C GLY A 71 9.80 0.60 -3.21
N ILE A 72 10.82 -0.13 -3.66
CA ILE A 72 11.00 -1.59 -3.60
C ILE A 72 10.13 -2.18 -2.49
N ALA A 73 8.90 -2.55 -2.84
CA ALA A 73 7.97 -3.11 -1.86
C ALA A 73 8.60 -4.43 -1.44
N GLN A 74 9.18 -4.43 -0.24
CA GLN A 74 9.85 -5.60 0.28
C GLN A 74 8.82 -6.73 0.36
N SER A 75 9.06 -7.83 -0.35
CA SER A 75 8.10 -8.93 -0.40
C SER A 75 7.77 -9.41 1.01
N ALA A 76 6.55 -9.91 1.25
CA ALA A 76 6.19 -10.43 2.58
C ALA A 76 7.17 -11.50 3.06
N ALA A 77 7.68 -12.34 2.15
CA ALA A 77 8.66 -13.36 2.49
C ALA A 77 9.96 -12.76 3.05
N GLU A 78 10.41 -11.62 2.53
CA GLU A 78 11.58 -10.93 3.02
C GLU A 78 11.30 -10.20 4.33
N ALA A 79 10.14 -9.53 4.45
CA ALA A 79 9.72 -8.92 5.71
C ALA A 79 9.65 -9.94 6.85
N VAL A 80 9.07 -11.13 6.60
CA VAL A 80 9.01 -12.23 7.57
C VAL A 80 10.40 -12.74 7.93
N ARG A 81 11.30 -12.93 6.95
CA ARG A 81 12.69 -13.33 7.23
C ARG A 81 13.42 -12.29 8.09
N SER A 82 13.25 -11.00 7.82
CA SER A 82 13.88 -9.95 8.63
C SER A 82 13.31 -9.91 10.05
N ILE A 83 12.00 -10.10 10.22
CA ILE A 83 11.36 -10.24 11.54
C ILE A 83 11.91 -11.46 12.29
N ASP A 84 12.04 -12.60 11.62
CA ASP A 84 12.57 -13.83 12.22
C ASP A 84 14.04 -13.68 12.63
N ALA A 85 14.85 -13.04 11.78
CA ALA A 85 16.25 -12.75 12.07
C ALA A 85 16.40 -11.79 13.27
N ALA A 86 15.62 -10.71 13.31
CA ALA A 86 15.63 -9.78 14.46
C ALA A 86 15.17 -10.46 15.75
N THR A 87 14.14 -11.31 15.68
CA THR A 87 13.67 -12.11 16.82
C THR A 87 14.76 -13.06 17.33
N ALA A 88 15.51 -13.69 16.42
CA ALA A 88 16.62 -14.57 16.78
C ALA A 88 17.79 -13.80 17.42
N LEU A 89 18.12 -12.62 16.88
CA LEU A 89 19.16 -11.74 17.44
C LEU A 89 18.80 -11.29 18.86
N LEU A 90 17.57 -10.84 19.09
CA LEU A 90 17.08 -10.48 20.44
C LEU A 90 17.14 -11.67 21.41
N LEU A 91 16.80 -12.87 20.94
CA LEU A 91 16.85 -14.08 21.75
C LEU A 91 18.27 -14.43 22.17
N ASP A 92 19.23 -14.32 21.25
CA ASP A 92 20.63 -14.60 21.52
C ASP A 92 21.25 -13.53 22.42
N ALA A 93 21.00 -12.24 22.13
CA ALA A 93 21.47 -11.14 22.94
C ALA A 93 20.93 -11.19 24.38
N GLY A 94 19.63 -11.44 24.54
CA GLY A 94 19.01 -11.61 25.86
C GLY A 94 19.57 -12.83 26.60
N ARG A 95 19.88 -13.91 25.88
CA ARG A 95 20.53 -15.10 26.47
C ARG A 95 21.93 -14.75 26.98
N THR A 96 22.73 -14.12 26.15
CA THR A 96 24.11 -13.72 26.44
C THR A 96 24.15 -12.79 27.65
N LEU A 97 23.30 -11.76 27.68
CA LEU A 97 23.22 -10.85 28.83
C LEU A 97 22.87 -11.60 30.12
N GLY A 98 21.86 -12.46 30.08
CA GLY A 98 21.45 -13.24 31.24
C GLY A 98 22.56 -14.14 31.77
N HIS A 99 23.29 -14.83 30.88
CA HIS A 99 24.41 -15.69 31.28
C HIS A 99 25.59 -14.89 31.84
N GLN A 100 25.94 -13.76 31.20
CA GLN A 100 27.00 -12.89 31.69
C GLN A 100 26.73 -12.37 33.11
N VAL A 101 25.48 -11.97 33.37
CA VAL A 101 25.04 -11.51 34.70
C VAL A 101 25.03 -12.65 35.71
N ASP A 102 24.43 -13.80 35.37
CA ASP A 102 24.37 -14.96 36.27
C ASP A 102 25.80 -15.44 36.61
N ASP A 103 26.69 -15.58 35.62
CA ASP A 103 28.08 -16.04 35.81
C ASP A 103 28.90 -15.08 36.68
N ALA A 104 28.79 -13.77 36.44
CA ALA A 104 29.56 -12.76 37.17
C ALA A 104 29.13 -12.60 38.64
N LEU A 105 27.86 -12.88 38.93
CA LEU A 105 27.30 -12.79 40.28
C LEU A 105 27.29 -14.15 41.01
N GLY A 106 27.79 -15.21 40.38
CA GLY A 106 27.78 -16.57 40.93
C GLY A 106 26.37 -17.13 41.14
N LEU A 107 25.40 -16.68 40.33
CA LEU A 107 24.02 -17.16 40.37
C LEU A 107 23.87 -18.40 39.47
N ASP A 108 22.92 -19.26 39.82
CA ASP A 108 22.54 -20.37 38.94
C ASP A 108 21.96 -19.82 37.63
N ARG A 109 22.51 -20.30 36.50
CA ARG A 109 22.05 -19.92 35.17
C ARG A 109 20.57 -20.24 35.00
N TRP A 110 19.77 -19.22 34.77
CA TRP A 110 18.34 -19.41 34.63
C TRP A 110 17.93 -19.76 33.20
N HIS A 111 17.09 -20.77 33.09
CA HIS A 111 16.59 -21.31 31.82
C HIS A 111 15.06 -21.19 31.79
N PRO A 112 14.52 -20.03 31.34
CA PRO A 112 13.08 -19.88 31.22
C PRO A 112 12.49 -20.93 30.26
N PRO A 113 11.25 -21.39 30.50
CA PRO A 113 10.56 -22.27 29.56
C PRO A 113 10.50 -21.61 28.18
N ALA A 114 10.84 -22.39 27.15
CA ALA A 114 10.84 -21.88 25.78
C ALA A 114 9.41 -21.52 25.36
N GLY A 115 9.16 -20.24 25.13
CA GLY A 115 7.88 -19.80 24.58
C GLY A 115 7.70 -20.27 23.14
N THR A 116 6.47 -20.63 22.78
CA THR A 116 6.10 -21.00 21.40
C THR A 116 5.82 -19.77 20.54
N GLY A 117 6.13 -19.84 19.25
CA GLY A 117 5.90 -18.73 18.31
C GLY A 117 6.84 -17.55 18.51
N ARG A 118 6.61 -16.44 17.80
CA ARG A 118 7.48 -15.25 17.88
C ARG A 118 7.28 -14.52 19.20
N CYS A 119 6.03 -14.30 19.62
CA CYS A 119 5.76 -13.64 20.89
C CYS A 119 6.29 -14.43 22.09
N GLY A 120 6.25 -15.78 22.07
CA GLY A 120 6.85 -16.60 23.12
C GLY A 120 8.37 -16.41 23.24
N ARG A 121 9.07 -16.28 22.10
CA ARG A 121 10.50 -15.96 22.07
C ARG A 121 10.78 -14.56 22.63
N LEU A 122 10.01 -13.55 22.23
CA LEU A 122 10.18 -12.19 22.76
C LEU A 122 9.90 -12.10 24.26
N ARG A 123 8.88 -12.81 24.77
CA ARG A 123 8.63 -12.91 26.22
C ARG A 123 9.77 -13.61 26.97
N THR A 124 10.46 -14.53 26.32
CA THR A 124 11.67 -15.15 26.89
C THR A 124 12.79 -14.12 27.05
N VAL A 125 12.97 -13.23 26.06
CA VAL A 125 13.92 -12.10 26.14
C VAL A 125 13.52 -11.14 27.26
N GLU A 126 12.25 -10.74 27.29
CA GLU A 126 11.70 -9.84 28.30
C GLU A 126 11.95 -10.37 29.71
N ALA A 127 11.69 -11.65 29.96
CA ALA A 127 11.88 -12.25 31.26
C ALA A 127 13.38 -12.30 31.68
N ARG A 128 14.30 -12.50 30.72
CA ARG A 128 15.74 -12.41 30.98
C ARG A 128 16.17 -10.99 31.32
N ILE A 129 15.61 -9.99 30.63
CA ILE A 129 15.85 -8.56 30.93
C ILE A 129 15.33 -8.23 32.33
N HIS A 130 14.11 -8.63 32.68
CA HIS A 130 13.54 -8.41 34.02
C HIS A 130 14.36 -9.07 35.14
N ARG A 131 14.99 -10.22 34.88
CA ARG A 131 15.91 -10.86 35.82
C ARG A 131 17.25 -10.12 35.94
N ALA A 132 17.81 -9.66 34.83
CA ALA A 132 19.13 -9.01 34.79
C ALA A 132 19.10 -7.55 35.28
N ALA A 133 18.04 -6.80 34.98
CA ALA A 133 17.97 -5.36 35.23
C ALA A 133 18.20 -4.95 36.71
N PRO A 134 17.64 -5.64 37.72
CA PRO A 134 17.83 -5.24 39.14
C PRO A 134 19.28 -5.37 39.64
N VAL A 135 20.09 -6.20 38.99
CA VAL A 135 21.47 -6.48 39.39
C VAL A 135 22.51 -5.95 38.40
N LEU A 136 22.05 -5.22 37.36
CA LEU A 136 22.90 -4.73 36.29
C LEU A 136 24.00 -3.80 36.81
N ASP A 137 23.68 -2.87 37.72
CA ASP A 137 24.67 -1.93 38.25
C ASP A 137 25.78 -2.63 39.05
N ALA A 138 25.41 -3.66 39.82
CA ALA A 138 26.38 -4.48 40.56
C ALA A 138 27.27 -5.30 39.61
N TYR A 139 26.68 -5.86 38.54
CA TYR A 139 27.43 -6.53 37.49
C TYR A 139 28.43 -5.59 36.81
N LEU A 140 27.98 -4.40 36.38
CA LEU A 140 28.82 -3.40 35.71
C LEU A 140 29.98 -2.93 36.61
N ALA A 141 29.77 -2.79 37.92
CA ALA A 141 30.82 -2.38 38.85
C ALA A 141 32.02 -3.36 38.89
N GLY A 142 31.81 -4.63 38.55
CA GLY A 142 32.85 -5.67 38.53
C GLY A 142 33.61 -5.81 37.21
N LEU A 143 33.25 -5.03 36.18
CA LEU A 143 33.80 -5.18 34.84
C LEU A 143 34.98 -4.25 34.55
N SER A 144 35.89 -4.72 33.69
CA SER A 144 36.91 -3.88 33.06
C SER A 144 36.32 -2.98 31.98
N ALA A 145 37.04 -1.93 31.58
CA ALA A 145 36.58 -0.99 30.54
C ALA A 145 36.25 -1.67 29.20
N ALA A 146 36.98 -2.71 28.80
CA ALA A 146 36.68 -3.46 27.57
C ALA A 146 35.35 -4.22 27.69
N GLN A 147 35.12 -4.87 28.82
CA GLN A 147 33.87 -5.58 29.09
C GLN A 147 32.67 -4.62 29.21
N HIS A 148 32.88 -3.39 29.71
CA HIS A 148 31.84 -2.35 29.68
C HIS A 148 31.40 -2.05 28.25
N THR A 149 32.35 -1.86 27.33
CA THR A 149 32.05 -1.61 25.91
C THR A 149 31.28 -2.76 25.28
N ASP A 150 31.67 -4.01 25.57
CA ASP A 150 30.98 -5.19 25.04
C ASP A 150 29.51 -5.27 25.54
N VAL A 151 29.29 -4.99 26.82
CA VAL A 151 27.94 -4.95 27.41
C VAL A 151 27.14 -3.77 26.88
N GLU A 152 27.76 -2.62 26.65
CA GLU A 152 27.11 -1.46 26.03
C GLU A 152 26.64 -1.79 24.60
N HIS A 153 27.48 -2.41 23.78
CA HIS A 153 27.12 -2.88 22.45
C HIS A 153 25.97 -3.91 22.49
N LEU A 154 26.05 -4.87 23.41
CA LEU A 154 25.01 -5.88 23.60
C LEU A 154 23.65 -5.26 23.98
N VAL A 155 23.65 -4.34 24.94
CA VAL A 155 22.41 -3.75 25.48
C VAL A 155 21.83 -2.68 24.56
N ARG A 156 22.67 -1.81 23.98
CA ARG A 156 22.17 -0.74 23.11
C ARG A 156 21.83 -1.26 21.73
N ASP A 157 22.78 -1.92 21.07
CA ASP A 157 22.66 -2.18 19.64
C ASP A 157 21.87 -3.47 19.42
N GLN A 158 22.30 -4.55 20.08
CA GLN A 158 21.68 -5.86 19.85
C GLN A 158 20.31 -6.01 20.52
N LEU A 159 20.08 -5.36 21.67
CA LEU A 159 18.78 -5.37 22.34
C LEU A 159 17.92 -4.14 21.97
N ALA A 160 18.33 -2.93 22.36
CA ALA A 160 17.44 -1.77 22.26
C ALA A 160 17.17 -1.34 20.82
N GLU A 161 18.20 -1.19 19.98
CA GLU A 161 18.01 -0.80 18.58
C GLU A 161 17.29 -1.87 17.78
N THR A 162 17.59 -3.14 18.01
CA THR A 162 16.91 -4.26 17.34
C THR A 162 15.42 -4.33 17.74
N ALA A 163 15.09 -4.13 19.03
CA ALA A 163 13.71 -4.09 19.49
C ALA A 163 12.94 -2.89 18.93
N ALA A 164 13.56 -1.71 18.92
CA ALA A 164 13.00 -0.49 18.35
C ALA A 164 12.78 -0.63 16.83
N TRP A 165 13.73 -1.22 16.11
CA TRP A 165 13.59 -1.52 14.69
C TRP A 165 12.42 -2.48 14.44
N LEU A 166 12.31 -3.55 15.24
CA LEU A 166 11.24 -4.54 15.10
C LEU A 166 9.86 -3.92 15.39
N HIS A 167 9.77 -3.06 16.41
CA HIS A 167 8.58 -2.25 16.70
C HIS A 167 8.23 -1.39 15.48
N ALA A 168 9.15 -0.56 15.00
CA ALA A 168 8.90 0.35 13.88
C ALA A 168 8.46 -0.41 12.61
N LYS A 169 9.10 -1.56 12.33
CA LYS A 169 8.75 -2.43 11.20
C LYS A 169 7.32 -2.97 11.34
N ALA A 170 6.96 -3.47 12.52
CA ALA A 170 5.63 -3.99 12.80
C ALA A 170 4.55 -2.88 12.72
N SER A 171 4.83 -1.71 13.28
CA SER A 171 3.95 -0.54 13.18
C SER A 171 3.72 -0.10 11.73
N GLY A 172 4.76 -0.10 10.90
CA GLY A 172 4.63 0.19 9.47
C GLY A 172 3.72 -0.79 8.75
N ILE A 173 3.92 -2.10 8.96
CA ILE A 173 3.06 -3.15 8.38
C ILE A 173 1.59 -2.98 8.78
N LEU A 174 1.33 -2.67 10.06
CA LEU A 174 -0.04 -2.46 10.55
C LEU A 174 -0.67 -1.17 10.01
N ALA A 175 0.13 -0.12 9.79
CA ALA A 175 -0.33 1.12 9.17
C ALA A 175 -0.73 0.87 7.70
N ASP A 176 0.10 0.16 6.94
CA ASP A 176 -0.14 -0.16 5.53
C ASP A 176 -1.39 -1.02 5.30
N ALA A 177 -1.83 -1.74 6.35
CA ALA A 177 -3.03 -2.58 6.36
C ALA A 177 -4.34 -1.81 6.55
N ARG A 178 -4.29 -0.54 6.98
CA ARG A 178 -5.51 0.26 7.19
C ARG A 178 -6.10 0.67 5.84
N PRO A 179 -7.36 0.29 5.54
CA PRO A 179 -7.99 0.60 4.24
C PRO A 179 -8.27 2.09 4.05
N GLU A 180 -8.41 2.83 5.14
CA GLU A 180 -8.87 4.23 5.18
C GLU A 180 -7.83 5.22 4.60
N ASP A 181 -6.55 4.85 4.60
CA ASP A 181 -5.44 5.73 4.19
C ASP A 181 -4.98 5.50 2.74
N ARG A 182 -5.59 4.56 2.00
CA ARG A 182 -5.27 4.38 0.57
C ARG A 182 -6.22 5.25 -0.26
N ASP A 183 -5.66 6.26 -0.92
CA ASP A 183 -6.35 7.10 -1.91
C ASP A 183 -7.21 6.23 -2.83
N GLN A 184 -8.51 6.24 -2.58
CA GLN A 184 -9.47 5.51 -3.39
C GLN A 184 -9.33 6.08 -4.82
N PRO A 185 -9.15 5.25 -5.86
CA PRO A 185 -8.92 5.76 -7.20
C PRO A 185 -10.10 6.65 -7.59
N VAL A 186 -9.86 7.95 -7.67
CA VAL A 186 -10.87 8.95 -8.02
C VAL A 186 -11.30 8.63 -9.44
N GLN A 187 -12.47 7.99 -9.59
CA GLN A 187 -13.04 7.77 -10.91
C GLN A 187 -13.29 9.14 -11.53
N ARG A 188 -12.60 9.42 -12.66
CA ARG A 188 -12.81 10.67 -13.39
C ARG A 188 -14.29 10.78 -13.75
N ALA A 189 -14.88 11.94 -13.50
CA ALA A 189 -16.28 12.20 -13.79
C ALA A 189 -16.62 11.83 -15.25
N ARG A 190 -17.71 11.10 -15.44
CA ARG A 190 -18.21 10.72 -16.77
C ARG A 190 -18.43 11.98 -17.61
N ARG A 191 -17.85 12.02 -18.81
CA ARG A 191 -18.06 13.10 -19.76
C ARG A 191 -19.14 12.68 -20.75
N LEU A 192 -20.26 13.39 -20.74
CA LEU A 192 -21.39 13.14 -21.64
C LEU A 192 -21.23 13.87 -22.98
N CYS A 193 -21.75 13.27 -24.05
CA CYS A 193 -21.74 13.83 -25.38
C CYS A 193 -22.61 15.10 -25.47
N THR A 194 -22.02 16.22 -25.87
CA THR A 194 -22.70 17.52 -26.00
C THR A 194 -23.90 17.47 -26.96
N SER A 195 -23.83 16.67 -28.03
CA SER A 195 -24.91 16.54 -29.01
C SER A 195 -26.10 15.75 -28.48
N CYS A 196 -25.85 14.66 -27.75
CA CYS A 196 -26.89 13.81 -27.16
C CYS A 196 -27.52 14.48 -25.93
N SER A 197 -26.70 15.10 -25.08
CA SER A 197 -27.15 15.76 -23.85
C SER A 197 -28.11 16.91 -24.12
N ARG A 198 -27.94 17.61 -25.25
CA ARG A 198 -28.89 18.63 -25.73
C ARG A 198 -30.34 18.14 -25.84
N PHE A 199 -30.54 16.85 -26.07
CA PHE A 199 -31.86 16.22 -26.22
C PHE A 199 -32.23 15.33 -25.03
N GLY A 200 -31.52 15.47 -23.90
CA GLY A 200 -31.75 14.72 -22.67
C GLY A 200 -31.29 13.26 -22.71
N LEU A 201 -30.32 12.93 -23.59
CA LEU A 201 -29.77 11.58 -23.69
C LEU A 201 -28.36 11.51 -23.11
N GLU A 202 -28.16 10.58 -22.19
CA GLU A 202 -26.89 10.33 -21.51
C GLU A 202 -26.07 9.31 -22.30
N VAL A 203 -25.17 9.81 -23.14
CA VAL A 203 -24.25 8.97 -23.93
C VAL A 203 -22.84 9.44 -23.66
N ASP A 204 -21.96 8.54 -23.27
CA ASP A 204 -20.57 8.87 -22.95
C ASP A 204 -19.78 9.35 -24.19
N VAL A 205 -18.85 10.27 -23.95
CA VAL A 205 -17.84 10.68 -24.94
C VAL A 205 -16.87 9.53 -25.14
N GLU A 206 -16.59 9.20 -26.40
CA GLU A 206 -15.72 8.07 -26.75
C GLU A 206 -14.43 8.58 -27.42
N HIS A 207 -14.52 8.93 -28.71
CA HIS A 207 -13.34 9.25 -29.53
C HIS A 207 -13.19 10.75 -29.86
N TYR A 208 -14.29 11.49 -29.91
CA TYR A 208 -14.29 12.90 -30.31
C TYR A 208 -14.26 13.81 -29.08
N ARG A 209 -13.60 14.97 -29.18
CA ARG A 209 -13.32 15.89 -28.04
C ARG A 209 -14.47 16.03 -27.03
N ASP A 210 -15.69 16.19 -27.51
CA ASP A 210 -16.91 16.38 -26.71
C ASP A 210 -18.11 15.53 -27.19
N ARG A 211 -17.86 14.45 -27.95
CA ARG A 211 -18.95 13.68 -28.58
C ARG A 211 -18.77 12.17 -28.57
N CYS A 212 -19.90 11.48 -28.56
CA CYS A 212 -19.95 10.05 -28.85
C CYS A 212 -19.59 9.78 -30.31
N ARG A 213 -19.20 8.54 -30.60
CA ARG A 213 -18.78 8.09 -31.93
C ARG A 213 -19.79 8.40 -33.05
N ASN A 214 -21.09 8.16 -32.83
CA ASN A 214 -22.11 8.41 -33.84
C ASN A 214 -22.22 9.90 -34.21
N CYS A 215 -22.22 10.77 -33.20
CA CYS A 215 -22.33 12.22 -33.42
C CYS A 215 -21.07 12.81 -34.07
N GLY A 216 -19.88 12.28 -33.74
CA GLY A 216 -18.64 12.70 -34.37
C GLY A 216 -18.49 12.20 -35.81
N ASN A 217 -18.79 10.92 -36.06
CA ASN A 217 -18.80 10.34 -37.41
C ASN A 217 -19.74 11.10 -38.33
N PHE A 218 -20.95 11.42 -37.86
CA PHE A 218 -21.93 12.18 -38.64
C PHE A 218 -21.44 13.59 -38.97
N GLN A 219 -20.82 14.28 -38.01
CA GLN A 219 -20.25 15.60 -38.27
C GLN A 219 -19.11 15.52 -39.28
N GLN A 220 -18.22 14.54 -39.16
CA GLN A 220 -17.11 14.35 -40.08
C GLN A 220 -17.60 14.04 -41.51
N ALA A 221 -18.63 13.20 -41.65
CA ALA A 221 -19.17 12.79 -42.95
C ALA A 221 -20.04 13.86 -43.62
N HIS A 222 -20.79 14.66 -42.85
CA HIS A 222 -21.81 15.57 -43.40
C HIS A 222 -21.58 17.05 -43.10
N GLY A 223 -20.55 17.40 -42.34
CA GLY A 223 -20.19 18.78 -41.99
C GLY A 223 -21.17 19.50 -41.06
N CYS A 224 -22.16 18.80 -40.50
CA CYS A 224 -23.23 19.37 -39.68
C CYS A 224 -23.54 18.50 -38.45
N LEU A 225 -24.28 19.06 -37.48
CA LEU A 225 -24.71 18.32 -36.30
C LEU A 225 -25.93 17.44 -36.64
N PRO A 226 -26.05 16.25 -36.05
CA PRO A 226 -27.25 15.44 -36.19
C PRO A 226 -28.46 16.13 -35.52
N THR A 227 -29.65 15.90 -36.07
CA THR A 227 -30.92 16.36 -35.48
C THR A 227 -31.39 15.41 -34.38
N GLU A 228 -32.35 15.85 -33.58
CA GLU A 228 -32.96 15.03 -32.52
C GLU A 228 -33.47 13.68 -33.05
N ARG A 229 -34.14 13.71 -34.22
CA ARG A 229 -34.67 12.52 -34.87
C ARG A 229 -33.58 11.49 -35.17
N ILE A 230 -32.43 11.94 -35.68
CA ILE A 230 -31.28 11.08 -35.97
C ILE A 230 -30.73 10.48 -34.66
N ILE A 231 -30.52 11.30 -33.64
CA ILE A 231 -29.96 10.86 -32.36
C ILE A 231 -30.87 9.85 -31.65
N ARG A 232 -32.19 10.11 -31.60
CA ARG A 232 -33.15 9.17 -31.02
C ARG A 232 -33.23 7.85 -31.78
N THR A 233 -33.08 7.89 -33.11
CA THR A 233 -33.03 6.69 -33.95
C THR A 233 -31.81 5.82 -33.58
N TRP A 234 -30.64 6.43 -33.41
CA TRP A 234 -29.44 5.71 -32.94
C TRP A 234 -29.60 5.17 -31.52
N HIS A 235 -30.20 5.94 -30.61
CA HIS A 235 -30.44 5.50 -29.24
C HIS A 235 -31.47 4.35 -29.15
N ALA A 236 -32.40 4.28 -30.10
CA ALA A 236 -33.30 3.14 -30.27
C ALA A 236 -32.63 1.91 -30.91
N GLY A 237 -31.30 1.94 -31.13
CA GLY A 237 -30.54 0.85 -31.75
C GLY A 237 -30.63 0.78 -33.28
N LEU A 238 -31.31 1.75 -33.91
CA LEU A 238 -31.50 1.77 -35.35
C LEU A 238 -30.40 2.62 -36.00
N ASN A 239 -29.54 2.00 -36.81
CA ASN A 239 -28.51 2.73 -37.56
C ASN A 239 -29.00 3.18 -38.94
N ARG A 240 -30.20 3.77 -39.00
CA ARG A 240 -30.82 4.21 -40.26
C ARG A 240 -30.84 5.73 -40.34
N VAL A 241 -29.96 6.28 -41.17
CA VAL A 241 -29.96 7.69 -41.55
C VAL A 241 -30.37 7.80 -43.01
N THR A 242 -31.50 8.46 -43.27
CA THR A 242 -31.97 8.67 -44.65
C THR A 242 -31.40 9.97 -45.25
N PRO A 243 -31.27 10.07 -46.58
CA PRO A 243 -30.85 11.32 -47.22
C PRO A 243 -31.71 12.53 -46.83
N GLY A 244 -33.02 12.34 -46.64
CA GLY A 244 -33.93 13.39 -46.16
C GLY A 244 -33.59 13.89 -44.75
N MET A 245 -33.16 13.01 -43.84
CA MET A 245 -32.68 13.40 -42.51
C MET A 245 -31.38 14.21 -42.57
N VAL A 246 -30.48 13.88 -43.51
CA VAL A 246 -29.23 14.63 -43.72
C VAL A 246 -29.52 16.02 -44.28
N LEU A 247 -30.45 16.15 -45.24
CA LEU A 247 -30.88 17.44 -45.77
C LEU A 247 -31.49 18.32 -44.68
N GLU A 248 -32.33 17.75 -43.81
CA GLU A 248 -32.89 18.44 -42.65
C GLU A 248 -31.78 18.94 -41.70
N ALA A 249 -30.79 18.10 -41.38
CA ALA A 249 -29.66 18.45 -40.54
C ALA A 249 -28.84 19.61 -41.13
N LYS A 250 -28.57 19.57 -42.44
CA LYS A 250 -27.85 20.64 -43.15
C LYS A 250 -28.66 21.95 -43.16
N ALA A 251 -29.96 21.89 -43.41
CA ALA A 251 -30.84 23.06 -43.37
C ALA A 251 -30.88 23.70 -41.98
N GLN A 252 -30.98 22.89 -40.91
CA GLN A 252 -30.90 23.38 -39.53
C GLN A 252 -29.54 23.98 -39.17
N GLY A 253 -28.44 23.45 -39.74
CA GLY A 253 -27.11 24.02 -39.60
C GLY A 253 -26.99 25.40 -40.28
N GLN A 254 -27.49 25.52 -41.50
CA GLN A 254 -27.48 26.77 -42.27
C GLN A 254 -28.33 27.86 -41.63
N SER A 255 -29.52 27.53 -41.12
CA SER A 255 -30.39 28.50 -40.44
C SER A 255 -29.75 29.05 -39.16
N ARG A 256 -29.06 28.20 -38.39
CA ARG A 256 -28.30 28.63 -37.20
C ARG A 256 -27.08 29.49 -37.55
N ALA A 257 -26.35 29.14 -38.60
CA ALA A 257 -25.21 29.94 -39.07
C ALA A 257 -25.65 31.34 -39.54
N ARG A 258 -26.78 31.43 -40.26
CA ARG A 258 -27.37 32.71 -40.68
C ARG A 258 -27.80 33.54 -39.48
N ARG A 259 -28.45 32.94 -38.48
CA ARG A 259 -28.87 33.63 -37.25
C ARG A 259 -27.69 34.17 -36.44
N LYS A 260 -26.56 33.44 -36.41
CA LYS A 260 -25.32 33.88 -35.73
C LYS A 260 -24.59 35.01 -36.46
N ARG A 261 -24.76 35.14 -37.78
CA ARG A 261 -24.13 36.21 -38.60
C ARG A 261 -24.95 37.50 -38.67
N GLY A 262 -26.23 37.45 -38.32
CA GLY A 262 -27.13 38.61 -38.27
C GLY A 262 -27.39 39.14 -36.86
N ALA A 263 -26.66 38.62 -35.86
CA ALA A 263 -26.59 39.09 -34.49
C ALA A 263 -25.15 39.53 -34.22
#